data_AF-A0A1X1Q546-F1
#
_entry.id   AF-A0A1X1Q546-F1
#
_cell.length_a   1.000
_cell.length_b   1.000
_cell.length_c   1.000
_cell.angle_alpha   90.00
_cell.angle_beta   90.00
_cell.angle_gamma   90.00
#
_symmetry.space_group_name_H-M   'P 1'
#
loop_
_entity.id
_entity.type
_entity.pdbx_description
1 polymer ?
#
loop_
_entity_poly.entity_id
_entity_poly.type
_entity_poly.pdbx_seq_one_letter_code
_entity_poly.pdbx_strand_id
1 'polypeptide(L)'
;MKHLKALKIFLLTLVMALSISGGTAMAGSQDFTLVNGTGKTIVYVYISPTSSSEWIYQDELGPNNVLYPGQDIFIGFSPRDGVQYWDLKVVYDNGVEDYWYGLDLYRVYSVTIRPGGTSSIEMA
;
A
#
# COMPACT_ATOMS: atom_id res chain seq x y z
N MET A 1 21.65 -67.65 32.01
CA MET A 1 21.07 -66.71 32.99
C MET A 1 22.15 -65.76 33.46
N LYS A 2 21.82 -64.47 33.61
CA LYS A 2 22.68 -63.35 34.06
C LYS A 2 23.61 -62.82 32.94
N HIS A 3 23.60 -61.58 32.47
CA HIS A 3 23.08 -60.30 32.96
C HIS A 3 22.58 -59.43 31.79
N LEU A 4 21.35 -58.92 31.93
CA LEU A 4 20.81 -57.79 31.19
C LEU A 4 21.72 -56.57 31.44
N LYS A 5 22.46 -56.09 30.44
CA LYS A 5 23.22 -54.84 30.57
C LYS A 5 22.28 -53.67 30.29
N ALA A 6 21.97 -52.96 31.37
CA ALA A 6 21.12 -51.79 31.42
C ALA A 6 21.61 -50.67 30.48
N LEU A 7 20.65 -50.15 29.72
CA LEU A 7 20.37 -48.73 29.49
C LEU A 7 21.45 -47.74 29.96
N LYS A 8 22.25 -47.23 29.00
CA LYS A 8 22.92 -45.93 29.13
C LYS A 8 22.18 -44.92 28.26
N ILE A 9 21.21 -44.24 28.86
CA ILE A 9 20.73 -42.95 28.39
C ILE A 9 21.91 -41.97 28.51
N PHE A 10 22.36 -41.38 27.41
CA PHE A 10 23.21 -40.19 27.48
C PHE A 10 23.04 -39.29 26.25
N LEU A 11 22.47 -38.11 26.52
CA LEU A 11 22.62 -36.81 25.85
C LEU A 11 22.21 -36.63 24.38
N LEU A 12 20.93 -36.29 24.25
CA LEU A 12 20.36 -35.21 23.43
C LEU A 12 21.36 -34.10 23.03
N THR A 13 21.65 -33.93 21.74
CA THR A 13 22.01 -32.63 21.14
C THR A 13 21.47 -32.56 19.72
N LEU A 14 20.26 -31.99 19.58
CA LEU A 14 19.65 -31.63 18.31
C LEU A 14 20.32 -30.34 17.82
N VAL A 15 21.26 -30.43 16.89
CA VAL A 15 21.76 -29.26 16.15
C VAL A 15 20.75 -28.95 15.06
N MET A 16 19.90 -27.97 15.30
CA MET A 16 19.02 -27.40 14.28
C MET A 16 19.22 -25.89 14.29
N ALA A 17 20.27 -25.46 13.60
CA ALA A 17 20.49 -24.05 13.30
C ALA A 17 19.51 -23.62 12.20
N LEU A 18 18.31 -23.19 12.59
CA LEU A 18 17.45 -22.40 11.70
C LEU A 18 17.95 -20.95 11.77
N SER A 19 18.80 -20.60 10.82
CA SER A 19 19.02 -19.21 10.44
C SER A 19 17.70 -18.66 9.90
N ILE A 20 16.92 -18.00 10.75
CA ILE A 20 15.79 -17.19 10.31
C ILE A 20 16.40 -16.00 9.58
N SER A 21 16.54 -16.11 8.25
CA SER A 21 16.73 -14.97 7.37
C SER A 21 15.46 -14.12 7.46
N GLY A 22 15.38 -13.26 8.48
CA GLY A 22 14.40 -12.20 8.54
C GLY A 22 14.68 -11.27 7.36
N GLY A 23 13.91 -11.43 6.29
CA GLY A 23 13.93 -10.49 5.19
C GLY A 23 13.68 -9.10 5.75
N THR A 24 14.62 -8.19 5.55
CA THR A 24 14.37 -6.77 5.80
C THR A 24 13.27 -6.37 4.84
N ALA A 25 12.04 -6.22 5.35
CA ALA A 25 11.01 -5.47 4.64
C ALA A 25 11.58 -4.06 4.50
N MET A 26 12.11 -3.75 3.31
CA MET A 26 12.45 -2.38 2.98
C MET A 26 11.11 -1.65 2.91
N ALA A 27 10.76 -0.94 3.98
CA ALA A 27 9.66 0.01 3.96
C ALA A 27 10.04 1.11 2.98
N GLY A 28 9.72 0.91 1.70
CA GLY A 28 9.76 1.97 0.72
C GLY A 28 8.72 3.02 1.11
N SER A 29 9.11 4.29 1.05
CA SER A 29 8.15 5.39 1.07
C SER A 29 7.19 5.17 -0.10
N GLN A 30 5.89 4.97 0.15
CA GLN A 30 4.87 4.83 -0.91
C GLN A 30 4.35 6.20 -1.32
N ASP A 31 5.26 7.15 -1.44
CA ASP A 31 4.90 8.48 -1.88
C ASP A 31 4.70 8.44 -3.39
N PHE A 32 3.61 9.03 -3.87
CA PHE A 32 3.33 9.07 -5.30
C PHE A 32 2.75 10.42 -5.71
N THR A 33 2.94 10.77 -6.98
CA THR A 33 2.30 11.93 -7.59
C THR A 33 0.96 11.53 -8.20
N LEU A 34 -0.13 12.13 -7.72
CA LEU A 34 -1.45 12.00 -8.32
C LEU A 34 -1.65 13.08 -9.38
N VAL A 35 -1.90 12.69 -10.64
CA VAL A 35 -2.21 13.60 -11.74
C VAL A 35 -3.68 13.55 -12.08
N ASN A 36 -4.35 14.71 -12.08
CA ASN A 36 -5.75 14.82 -12.47
C ASN A 36 -5.92 14.83 -13.99
N GLY A 37 -5.98 13.64 -14.60
CA GLY A 37 -6.31 13.45 -16.02
C GLY A 37 -7.81 13.32 -16.31
N THR A 38 -8.68 13.66 -15.36
CA THR A 38 -10.15 13.42 -15.48
C THR A 38 -10.88 14.49 -16.30
N GLY A 39 -10.27 15.66 -16.49
CA GLY A 39 -10.94 16.81 -17.11
C GLY A 39 -11.92 17.55 -16.20
N LYS A 40 -12.03 17.16 -14.92
CA LYS A 40 -12.90 17.80 -13.92
C LYS A 40 -12.10 18.27 -12.71
N THR A 41 -12.56 19.30 -12.02
CA THR A 41 -11.93 19.77 -10.77
C THR A 41 -12.20 18.77 -9.66
N ILE A 42 -11.15 18.30 -8.97
CA ILE A 42 -11.26 17.42 -7.82
C ILE A 42 -11.21 18.27 -6.54
N VAL A 43 -12.15 18.04 -5.64
CA VAL A 43 -12.27 18.78 -4.37
C VAL A 43 -11.97 17.92 -3.14
N TYR A 44 -12.05 16.59 -3.25
CA TYR A 44 -11.56 15.67 -2.21
C TYR A 44 -10.85 14.48 -2.81
N VAL A 45 -9.79 14.04 -2.13
CA VAL A 45 -9.06 12.81 -2.41
C VAL A 45 -9.03 11.97 -1.13
N TYR A 46 -9.39 10.70 -1.27
CA TYR A 46 -9.40 9.71 -0.18
C TYR A 46 -8.60 8.49 -0.61
N ILE A 47 -7.81 7.94 0.31
CA ILE A 47 -6.92 6.81 0.06
C ILE A 47 -7.02 5.79 1.21
N SER A 48 -7.03 4.51 0.89
CA SER A 48 -6.99 3.44 1.89
C SER A 48 -6.41 2.15 1.34
N PRO A 49 -5.86 1.26 2.19
CA PRO A 49 -5.54 -0.10 1.78
C PRO A 49 -6.77 -0.77 1.21
N THR A 50 -6.63 -1.56 0.14
CA THR A 50 -7.76 -2.30 -0.45
C THR A 50 -8.40 -3.29 0.53
N SER A 51 -7.67 -3.70 1.57
CA SER A 51 -8.18 -4.56 2.64
C SER A 51 -8.99 -3.80 3.71
N SER A 52 -8.98 -2.48 3.69
CA SER A 52 -9.69 -1.64 4.66
C SER A 52 -11.15 -1.45 4.27
N SER A 53 -12.06 -1.53 5.24
CA SER A 53 -13.46 -1.15 5.06
C SER A 53 -13.71 0.36 5.23
N GLU A 54 -12.70 1.11 5.65
CA GLU A 54 -12.76 2.55 5.93
C GLU A 54 -11.69 3.32 5.16
N TRP A 55 -12.04 4.54 4.72
CA TRP A 55 -11.10 5.50 4.13
C TRP A 55 -10.19 6.08 5.22
N ILE A 56 -8.93 5.64 5.24
CA ILE A 56 -7.97 5.97 6.31
C ILE A 56 -7.37 7.37 6.11
N TYR A 57 -7.00 7.69 4.88
CA TYR A 57 -6.43 8.97 4.47
C TYR A 57 -7.55 9.78 3.80
N GLN A 58 -7.85 10.94 4.36
CA GLN A 58 -9.02 11.72 4.01
C GLN A 58 -8.59 13.16 3.76
N ASP A 59 -9.09 13.72 2.66
CA ASP A 59 -8.82 15.10 2.26
C ASP A 59 -7.31 15.36 2.04
N GLU A 60 -6.68 14.51 1.24
CA GLU A 60 -5.24 14.62 0.92
C GLU A 60 -4.88 15.88 0.11
N LEU A 61 -5.88 16.65 -0.35
CA LEU A 61 -5.66 17.97 -0.95
C LEU A 61 -5.41 19.04 0.13
N GLY A 62 -6.06 18.90 1.29
CA GLY A 62 -6.10 19.88 2.36
C GLY A 62 -7.30 20.85 2.25
N PRO A 63 -7.70 21.50 3.37
CA PRO A 63 -9.03 22.08 3.57
C PRO A 63 -9.41 23.27 2.66
N ASN A 64 -8.49 23.76 1.82
CA ASN A 64 -8.76 24.87 0.89
C ASN A 64 -8.15 24.65 -0.51
N ASN A 65 -7.77 23.41 -0.81
CA ASN A 65 -7.13 23.08 -2.08
C ASN A 65 -8.09 22.31 -2.97
N VAL A 66 -7.99 22.60 -4.26
CA VAL A 66 -8.62 21.82 -5.33
C VAL A 66 -7.53 21.41 -6.30
N LEU A 67 -7.72 20.27 -6.94
CA LEU A 67 -6.82 19.80 -7.99
C LEU A 67 -7.51 20.02 -9.34
N TYR A 68 -7.12 21.07 -10.06
CA TYR A 68 -7.67 21.38 -11.37
C TYR A 68 -7.27 20.34 -12.43
N PRO A 69 -8.00 20.24 -13.55
CA PRO A 69 -7.60 19.37 -14.66
C PRO A 69 -6.16 19.63 -15.12
N GLY A 70 -5.39 18.56 -15.26
CA GLY A 70 -3.98 18.59 -15.68
C GLY A 70 -2.98 18.98 -14.58
N GLN A 71 -3.45 19.29 -13.37
CA GLN A 71 -2.57 19.49 -12.22
C GLN A 71 -2.22 18.18 -11.53
N ASP A 72 -1.14 18.23 -10.76
CA ASP A 72 -0.68 17.14 -9.93
C ASP A 72 -0.48 17.56 -8.47
N ILE A 73 -0.50 16.57 -7.57
CA ILE A 73 -0.16 16.73 -6.16
C ILE A 73 0.71 15.56 -5.72
N PHE A 74 1.71 15.85 -4.90
CA PHE A 74 2.50 14.84 -4.22
C PHE A 74 1.75 14.37 -2.96
N ILE A 75 1.45 13.08 -2.90
CA ILE A 75 0.81 12.45 -1.75
C ILE A 75 1.87 11.65 -1.01
N GLY A 76 2.25 12.15 0.16
CA GLY A 76 3.20 11.48 1.04
C GLY A 76 2.48 10.78 2.18
N PHE A 77 2.60 9.46 2.27
CA PHE A 77 2.08 8.69 3.40
C PHE A 77 2.99 7.52 3.70
N SER A 78 3.20 7.26 4.99
CA SER A 78 3.90 6.06 5.43
C SER A 78 2.91 4.89 5.45
N PRO A 79 2.99 3.96 4.49
CA PRO A 79 2.17 2.76 4.51
C PRO A 79 2.48 2.00 5.80
N ARG A 80 1.43 1.53 6.50
CA ARG A 80 1.63 0.53 7.55
C ARG A 80 2.33 -0.68 6.92
N ASP A 81 3.35 -1.19 7.59
CA ASP A 81 4.31 -2.19 7.07
C ASP A 81 3.67 -3.21 6.12
N GLY A 82 4.02 -3.13 4.82
CA GLY A 82 3.73 -4.17 3.83
C GLY A 82 2.43 -4.06 3.03
N VAL A 83 1.66 -2.97 3.12
CA VAL A 83 0.48 -2.78 2.25
C VAL A 83 0.90 -2.50 0.81
N GLN A 84 0.56 -3.38 -0.13
CA GLN A 84 0.86 -3.21 -1.56
C GLN A 84 -0.25 -2.51 -2.34
N TYR A 85 -1.51 -2.90 -2.09
CA TYR A 85 -2.66 -2.48 -2.87
C TYR A 85 -3.51 -1.45 -2.13
N TRP A 86 -3.89 -0.40 -2.87
CA TRP A 86 -4.62 0.74 -2.36
C TRP A 86 -5.81 1.08 -3.25
N ASP A 87 -6.82 1.62 -2.60
CA ASP A 87 -7.99 2.18 -3.25
C ASP A 87 -7.95 3.71 -3.15
N LEU A 88 -8.44 4.36 -4.19
CA LEU A 88 -8.52 5.81 -4.32
C LEU A 88 -9.97 6.18 -4.63
N LYS A 89 -10.49 7.15 -3.88
CA LYS A 89 -11.76 7.81 -4.21
C LYS A 89 -11.50 9.29 -4.41
N VAL A 90 -12.08 9.85 -5.46
CA VAL A 90 -12.10 11.30 -5.68
C VAL A 90 -13.53 11.80 -5.68
N VAL A 91 -13.71 13.03 -5.20
CA VAL A 91 -14.98 13.76 -5.29
C VAL A 91 -14.74 14.99 -6.14
N TYR A 92 -15.57 15.20 -7.14
CA TYR A 92 -15.50 16.36 -8.02
C TYR A 92 -16.29 17.55 -7.48
N ASP A 93 -16.04 18.74 -8.03
CA ASP A 93 -16.76 19.98 -7.71
C ASP A 93 -18.29 19.90 -7.84
N ASN A 94 -18.78 19.02 -8.72
CA ASN A 94 -20.20 18.74 -8.92
C ASN A 94 -20.77 17.64 -8.00
N GLY A 95 -19.97 17.12 -7.05
CA GLY A 95 -20.35 16.08 -6.09
C GLY A 95 -20.34 14.65 -6.64
N VAL A 96 -19.97 14.44 -7.92
CA VAL A 96 -19.79 13.09 -8.47
C VAL A 96 -18.54 12.46 -7.85
N GLU A 97 -18.61 11.14 -7.64
CA GLU A 97 -17.50 10.35 -7.13
C GLU A 97 -16.99 9.39 -8.21
N ASP A 98 -15.67 9.20 -8.27
CA ASP A 98 -15.02 8.14 -9.04
C ASP A 98 -14.07 7.35 -8.13
N TYR A 99 -13.88 6.07 -8.49
CA TYR A 99 -13.18 5.09 -7.67
C TYR A 99 -12.16 4.32 -8.50
N TRP A 100 -10.99 4.08 -7.91
CA TRP A 100 -9.97 3.17 -8.44
C TRP A 100 -9.62 2.19 -7.34
N TYR A 101 -9.67 0.90 -7.67
CA TYR A 101 -9.46 -0.17 -6.70
C TYR A 101 -8.20 -0.96 -7.06
N GLY A 102 -7.48 -1.42 -6.03
CA GLY A 102 -6.34 -2.34 -6.20
C GLY A 102 -5.15 -1.72 -6.94
N LEU A 103 -4.92 -0.42 -6.78
CA LEU A 103 -3.72 0.25 -7.27
C LEU A 103 -2.50 -0.30 -6.53
N ASP A 104 -1.56 -0.91 -7.25
CA ASP A 104 -0.28 -1.32 -6.68
C ASP A 104 0.58 -0.08 -6.48
N LEU A 105 0.59 0.52 -5.28
CA LEU A 105 1.38 1.73 -5.00
C LEU A 105 2.77 1.41 -4.42
N TYR A 106 3.12 0.13 -4.29
CA TYR A 106 4.39 -0.29 -3.68
C TYR A 106 5.61 -0.01 -4.56
N ARG A 107 5.39 0.21 -5.85
CA ARG A 107 6.44 0.42 -6.87
C ARG A 107 6.17 1.62 -7.78
N VAL A 108 5.28 2.51 -7.36
CA VAL A 108 4.71 3.54 -8.21
C VAL A 108 5.17 4.91 -7.79
N TYR A 109 5.58 5.70 -8.79
CA TYR A 109 6.00 7.07 -8.60
C TYR A 109 4.94 8.06 -9.11
N SER A 110 4.12 7.66 -10.08
CA SER A 110 3.02 8.48 -10.59
C SER A 110 1.78 7.68 -10.96
N VAL A 111 0.62 8.21 -10.58
CA VAL A 111 -0.71 7.72 -10.95
C VAL A 111 -1.44 8.83 -11.68
N THR A 112 -1.77 8.61 -12.96
CA THR A 112 -2.68 9.49 -13.71
C THR A 112 -4.08 8.89 -13.74
N ILE A 113 -5.03 9.56 -13.09
CA ILE A 113 -6.44 9.14 -13.09
C ILE A 113 -7.20 9.71 -14.28
N ARG A 114 -8.15 8.94 -14.82
CA ARG A 114 -8.97 9.27 -16.00
C ARG A 114 -10.43 8.91 -15.76
N PRO A 115 -11.38 9.50 -16.52
CA PRO A 115 -12.80 9.29 -16.29
C PRO A 115 -13.20 7.81 -16.30
N GLY A 116 -14.19 7.45 -15.47
CA GLY A 116 -14.78 6.11 -15.44
C GLY A 116 -13.90 5.05 -14.77
N GLY A 117 -13.07 5.44 -13.80
CA GLY A 117 -12.26 4.50 -13.01
C GLY A 117 -11.03 3.96 -13.76
N THR A 118 -10.57 4.63 -14.82
CA THR A 118 -9.37 4.21 -15.58
C THR A 118 -8.14 4.97 -15.10
N SER A 119 -6.96 4.34 -15.13
CA SER A 119 -5.70 4.97 -14.73
C SER A 119 -4.52 4.52 -15.58
N SER A 120 -3.48 5.35 -15.64
CA SER A 120 -2.14 4.93 -16.05
C SER A 120 -1.22 5.01 -14.85
N ILE A 121 -0.44 3.95 -14.67
CA ILE A 121 0.51 3.80 -13.58
C ILE A 121 1.91 3.79 -14.20
N GLU A 122 2.76 4.71 -13.78
CA GLU A 122 4.17 4.73 -14.16
C GLU A 122 5.00 4.14 -13.01
N MET A 123 5.68 3.04 -13.31
CA MET A 123 6.60 2.34 -12.41
C MET A 123 8.00 2.91 -12.63
N ALA A 124 8.82 3.05 -11.58
CA ALA A 124 10.27 3.29 -11.76
C ALA A 124 11.08 1.99 -11.81
#